data_AF-A0A519QJF0-F1
#
_entry.id   AF-A0A519QJF0-F1
#
_cell.length_a   1.000
_cell.length_b   1.000
_cell.length_c   1.000
_cell.angle_alpha   90.00
_cell.angle_beta   90.00
_cell.angle_gamma   90.00
#
_symmetry.space_group_name_H-M   'P 1'
#
loop_
_entity.id
_entity.type
_entity.pdbx_description
1 polymer ?
#
loop_
_entity_poly.entity_id
_entity_poly.type
_entity_poly.pdbx_seq_one_letter_code
_entity_poly.pdbx_strand_id
1 'polypeptide(L)'
;MTNGIEIINDYPEDKLIATSDIPTLKIINSDGVEIKGQGTSIEGMDSDVFEITILGIPYPFYEEEFPHHVKAYEDQFKNNN
;
A
#
# COMPACT_ATOMS: atom_id res chain seq x y z
N MET A 1 13.81 -17.08 -12.25
CA MET A 1 12.62 -16.44 -11.65
C MET A 1 12.46 -16.98 -10.24
N THR A 2 12.84 -16.18 -9.27
CA THR A 2 12.75 -16.49 -7.84
C THR A 2 11.33 -16.13 -7.38
N ASN A 3 10.60 -17.09 -6.80
CA ASN A 3 9.27 -16.94 -6.16
C ASN A 3 8.11 -16.31 -6.97
N GLY A 4 8.30 -15.99 -8.26
CA GLY A 4 7.24 -15.40 -9.10
C GLY A 4 6.95 -13.92 -8.82
N ILE A 5 7.84 -13.22 -8.11
CA ILE A 5 7.73 -11.80 -7.82
C ILE A 5 8.42 -11.01 -8.94
N GLU A 6 7.71 -10.06 -9.52
CA GLU A 6 8.24 -9.15 -10.54
C GLU A 6 8.90 -7.94 -9.86
N ILE A 7 10.13 -7.64 -10.25
CA ILE A 7 10.89 -6.47 -9.80
C ILE A 7 10.76 -5.39 -10.88
N ILE A 8 10.29 -4.21 -10.50
CA ILE A 8 10.11 -3.07 -11.42
C ILE A 8 11.23 -2.03 -11.32
N ASN A 9 11.88 -1.95 -10.15
CA ASN A 9 13.11 -1.17 -9.95
C ASN A 9 14.12 -1.99 -9.15
N ASP A 10 15.36 -2.02 -9.64
CA ASP A 10 16.50 -2.62 -8.96
C ASP A 10 17.67 -1.64 -9.15
N TYR A 11 17.93 -0.82 -8.14
CA TYR A 11 19.04 0.13 -8.11
C TYR A 11 20.01 -0.29 -7.00
N PRO A 12 20.98 -1.18 -7.28
CA PRO A 12 21.90 -1.68 -6.26
C PRO A 12 22.79 -0.62 -5.62
N GLU A 13 23.12 0.45 -6.36
CA GLU A 13 23.92 1.57 -5.87
C GLU A 13 23.19 2.34 -4.77
N ASP A 14 21.90 2.58 -4.98
CA ASP A 14 21.00 3.20 -4.00
C ASP A 14 20.44 2.17 -3.00
N LYS A 15 20.78 0.89 -3.19
CA LYS A 15 20.23 -0.25 -2.47
C LYS A 15 18.70 -0.28 -2.45
N LEU A 16 18.08 0.22 -3.52
CA LEU A 16 16.65 0.31 -3.67
C LEU A 16 16.12 -0.88 -4.48
N ILE A 17 15.03 -1.47 -4.00
CA ILE A 17 14.24 -2.44 -4.73
C ILE A 17 12.77 -2.06 -4.69
N ALA A 18 12.08 -2.20 -5.81
CA ALA A 18 10.63 -2.08 -5.88
C ALA A 18 10.04 -3.24 -6.68
N THR A 19 8.87 -3.67 -6.26
CA THR A 19 8.13 -4.80 -6.87
C THR A 19 6.89 -4.31 -7.60
N SER A 20 6.46 -5.10 -8.58
CA SER A 20 5.12 -5.00 -9.18
C SER A 20 4.07 -5.46 -8.16
N ASP A 21 2.83 -5.67 -8.63
CA ASP A 21 1.83 -6.38 -7.84
C ASP A 21 2.33 -7.77 -7.42
N ILE A 22 2.11 -8.12 -6.14
CA ILE A 22 2.39 -9.43 -5.55
C ILE A 22 1.05 -10.05 -5.12
N PRO A 23 0.37 -10.81 -6.00
CA PRO A 23 -0.97 -11.34 -5.73
C PRO A 23 -1.07 -12.27 -4.50
N THR A 24 0.05 -12.81 -4.04
CA THR A 24 0.12 -13.71 -2.88
C THR A 24 0.44 -12.99 -1.57
N LEU A 25 0.76 -11.69 -1.62
CA LEU A 25 1.05 -10.89 -0.43
C LEU A 25 -0.26 -10.55 0.29
N LYS A 26 -0.30 -10.80 1.60
CA LYS A 26 -1.44 -10.49 2.46
C LYS A 26 -1.04 -9.47 3.51
N ILE A 27 -1.84 -8.44 3.64
CA ILE A 27 -1.67 -7.41 4.67
C ILE A 27 -2.83 -7.55 5.62
N ILE A 28 -2.50 -7.76 6.89
CA ILE A 28 -3.47 -8.06 7.95
C ILE A 28 -3.41 -6.91 8.95
N ASN A 29 -4.57 -6.32 9.27
CA ASN A 29 -4.64 -5.28 10.29
C ASN A 29 -4.52 -5.87 11.71
N SER A 30 -4.56 -5.02 12.74
CA SER A 30 -4.41 -5.46 14.14
C SER A 30 -5.50 -6.42 14.61
N ASP A 31 -6.66 -6.42 13.96
CA ASP A 31 -7.81 -7.25 14.30
C ASP A 31 -7.80 -8.60 13.55
N GLY A 32 -6.78 -8.86 12.74
CA GLY A 32 -6.67 -10.09 11.96
C GLY A 32 -7.43 -10.07 10.63
N VAL A 33 -7.92 -8.90 10.21
CA VAL A 33 -8.66 -8.73 8.95
C VAL A 33 -7.69 -8.42 7.81
N GLU A 34 -7.86 -9.09 6.68
CA GLU A 34 -7.07 -8.83 5.47
C GLU A 34 -7.52 -7.54 4.78
N ILE A 35 -6.58 -6.61 4.59
CA ILE A 35 -6.78 -5.38 3.83
C ILE A 35 -6.60 -5.70 2.34
N LYS A 36 -7.72 -5.79 1.61
CA LYS A 36 -7.71 -6.16 0.18
C LYS A 36 -7.71 -4.95 -0.72
N GLY A 37 -6.72 -4.86 -1.60
CA GLY A 37 -6.68 -3.95 -2.75
C GLY A 37 -6.80 -4.68 -4.08
N GLN A 38 -6.82 -3.91 -5.17
CA GLN A 38 -6.64 -4.38 -6.55
C GLN A 38 -5.18 -4.70 -6.87
N GLY A 39 -4.22 -4.14 -6.11
CA GLY A 39 -2.81 -4.46 -6.23
C GLY A 39 -2.07 -4.21 -4.92
N THR A 40 -0.97 -4.93 -4.70
CA THR A 40 -0.13 -4.79 -3.51
C THR A 40 1.33 -4.94 -3.88
N SER A 41 2.14 -3.93 -3.57
CA SER A 41 3.57 -3.91 -3.85
C SER A 41 4.38 -3.54 -2.61
N ILE A 42 5.64 -3.92 -2.63
CA ILE A 42 6.65 -3.53 -1.64
C ILE A 42 7.77 -2.79 -2.36
N GLU A 43 8.20 -1.68 -1.78
CA GLU A 43 9.45 -1.03 -2.14
C GLU A 43 10.25 -0.66 -0.89
N GLY A 44 11.55 -0.50 -1.04
CA GLY A 44 12.38 -0.07 0.08
C GLY A 44 13.85 -0.05 -0.26
N MET A 45 14.61 0.53 0.68
CA MET A 45 16.06 0.58 0.64
C MET A 45 16.64 -0.19 1.83
N ASP A 46 17.77 -0.88 1.63
CA ASP A 46 18.41 -1.78 2.62
C ASP A 46 18.40 -1.25 4.07
N SER A 47 18.88 -0.03 4.29
CA SER A 47 19.01 0.55 5.64
C SER A 47 17.84 1.43 6.10
N ASP A 48 16.81 1.60 5.28
CA ASP A 48 15.67 2.46 5.55
C ASP A 48 14.38 1.64 5.77
N VAL A 49 13.24 2.33 5.73
CA VAL A 49 11.91 1.74 5.90
C VAL A 49 11.45 1.14 4.57
N PHE A 50 10.77 0.00 4.65
CA PHE A 50 10.02 -0.56 3.52
C PHE A 50 8.64 0.08 3.47
N GLU A 51 8.23 0.51 2.29
CA GLU A 51 6.87 0.94 2.02
C GLU A 51 6.07 -0.24 1.45
N ILE A 52 4.82 -0.35 1.91
CA ILE A 52 3.84 -1.26 1.35
C ILE A 52 2.74 -0.40 0.74
N THR A 53 2.50 -0.55 -0.56
CA THR A 53 1.42 0.14 -1.26
C THR A 53 0.26 -0.83 -1.47
N ILE A 54 -0.95 -0.43 -1.08
CA ILE A 54 -2.19 -1.15 -1.36
C ILE A 54 -3.04 -0.28 -2.29
N LEU A 55 -3.20 -0.70 -3.53
CA LEU A 55 -3.87 0.08 -4.56
C LEU A 55 -5.34 -0.32 -4.66
N GLY A 56 -6.26 0.65 -4.75
CA GLY A 56 -7.67 0.37 -5.04
C GLY A 56 -8.42 -0.40 -3.94
N ILE A 57 -8.20 -0.04 -2.66
CA ILE A 57 -9.01 -0.57 -1.56
C ILE A 57 -10.49 -0.17 -1.81
N PRO A 58 -11.43 -1.13 -1.84
CA PRO A 58 -12.82 -0.85 -2.19
C PRO A 58 -13.57 -0.12 -1.07
N TYR A 59 -14.53 0.72 -1.43
CA TYR A 59 -15.58 1.17 -0.51
C TYR A 59 -16.59 0.04 -0.25
N PRO A 60 -17.19 -0.05 0.94
CA PRO A 60 -17.03 0.85 2.10
C PRO A 60 -15.79 0.58 2.95
N PHE A 61 -15.07 -0.53 2.74
CA PHE A 61 -13.97 -0.98 3.59
C PHE A 61 -12.88 0.09 3.79
N TYR A 62 -12.52 0.85 2.74
CA TYR A 62 -11.56 1.94 2.88
C TYR A 62 -11.95 2.99 3.93
N GLU A 63 -13.23 3.35 4.02
CA GLU A 63 -13.74 4.31 5.01
C GLU A 63 -13.76 3.72 6.42
N GLU A 64 -14.11 2.44 6.54
CA GLU A 64 -14.13 1.73 7.82
C GLU A 64 -12.72 1.57 8.41
N GLU A 65 -11.74 1.19 7.58
CA GLU A 65 -10.35 0.95 7.99
C GLU A 65 -9.57 2.27 8.16
N PHE A 66 -9.84 3.27 7.31
CA PHE A 66 -9.11 4.55 7.29
C PHE A 66 -10.02 5.77 7.44
N PRO A 67 -10.85 5.86 8.51
CA PRO A 67 -11.85 6.91 8.66
C PRO A 67 -11.23 8.31 8.75
N HIS A 68 -10.01 8.41 9.28
CA HIS A 68 -9.28 9.67 9.39
C HIS A 68 -8.82 10.21 8.02
N HIS A 69 -8.50 9.34 7.05
CA HIS A 69 -8.20 9.76 5.69
C HIS A 69 -9.45 10.29 4.97
N VAL A 70 -10.58 9.57 5.10
CA VAL A 70 -11.85 10.02 4.52
C VAL A 70 -12.28 11.36 5.12
N LYS A 71 -12.26 11.50 6.44
CA LYS A 71 -12.60 12.76 7.12
C LYS A 71 -11.69 13.91 6.67
N ALA A 72 -10.38 13.68 6.58
CA ALA A 72 -9.43 14.71 6.15
C ALA A 72 -9.69 15.17 4.71
N TYR A 73 -10.10 14.27 3.81
CA TYR A 73 -10.52 14.61 2.46
C TYR A 73 -11.82 15.43 2.46
N GLU A 74 -12.85 15.00 3.18
CA GLU A 74 -14.13 15.73 3.28
C GLU A 74 -13.97 17.13 3.87
N ASP A 75 -13.12 17.27 4.90
CA ASP A 75 -12.90 18.54 5.59
C ASP A 75 -12.27 19.61 4.66
N GLN A 76 -11.57 19.21 3.59
CA GLN A 76 -11.07 20.14 2.57
C GLN A 76 -12.20 20.88 1.82
N PHE A 77 -13.39 20.29 1.76
CA PHE A 77 -14.54 20.88 1.06
C PHE A 77 -15.49 21.64 1.99
N LYS A 78 -15.32 21.54 3.32
CA LYS A 78 -16.20 22.19 4.31
C LYS A 78 -15.89 23.69 4.50
N ASN A 79 -14.71 24.16 4.11
CA ASN A 79 -14.30 25.57 4.23
C ASN A 79 -14.57 26.41 2.97
N ASN A 80 -15.32 25.89 1.99
CA ASN A 80 -15.62 26.58 0.72
C ASN A 80 -17.01 27.26 0.68
N ASN A 81 -17.65 27.53 1.83
CA ASN A 81 -18.91 28.27 1.93
C ASN A 81 -18.83 29.44 2.92
#